data_AF-A0A428ZIH0-F1
#
_entry.id   AF-A0A428ZIH0-F1
#
_cell.length_a   1.000
_cell.length_b   1.000
_cell.length_c   1.000
_cell.angle_alpha   90.00
_cell.angle_beta   90.00
_cell.angle_gamma   90.00
#
_symmetry.space_group_name_H-M   'P 1'
#
loop_
_entity.id
_entity.type
_entity.pdbx_description
1 polymer ?
#
loop_
_entity_poly.entity_id
_entity_poly.type
_entity_poly.pdbx_seq_one_letter_code
_entity_poly.pdbx_strand_id
1 'polypeptide(L)'
;MKRADVDEVLREFDEVVRRAGFTGNRGNYRLVNGVHVKVLLDKFGWDPQLGWGFLLDVTDSSKKDDWGKVPPESRMQVIPYTLQKALGRNKLSELYADNPVLRSRLRSGWFAFDHADRLRALLATVLEPALTHVRAWSETELTGRV
;
A
#
# COMPACT_ATOMS: atom_id res chain seq x y z
N MET A 1 -15.26 -12.38 -0.18
CA MET A 1 -13.92 -12.54 0.43
C MET A 1 -13.97 -12.04 1.87
N LYS A 2 -13.30 -12.75 2.79
CA LYS A 2 -13.21 -12.44 4.22
C LYS A 2 -11.83 -11.83 4.51
N ARG A 3 -11.67 -11.21 5.68
CA ARG A 3 -10.38 -10.68 6.14
C ARG A 3 -9.28 -11.75 6.19
N ALA A 4 -9.63 -12.99 6.56
CA ALA A 4 -8.70 -14.11 6.60
C ALA A 4 -8.06 -14.39 5.23
N ASP A 5 -8.86 -14.36 4.15
CA ASP A 5 -8.37 -14.55 2.79
C ASP A 5 -7.34 -13.47 2.40
N VAL A 6 -7.57 -12.22 2.84
CA VAL A 6 -6.62 -11.11 2.60
C VAL A 6 -5.33 -11.31 3.38
N ASP A 7 -5.41 -11.70 4.65
CA ASP A 7 -4.23 -11.93 5.49
C ASP A 7 -3.41 -13.13 4.98
N GLU A 8 -4.06 -14.14 4.41
CA GLU A 8 -3.41 -15.27 3.74
C GLU A 8 -2.63 -14.83 2.51
N VAL A 9 -3.28 -14.07 1.60
CA VAL A 9 -2.58 -13.54 0.41
C VAL A 9 -1.43 -12.62 0.81
N LEU A 10 -1.59 -11.76 1.82
CA LEU A 10 -0.52 -10.88 2.29
C LEU A 10 0.72 -11.66 2.77
N ARG A 11 0.52 -12.83 3.39
CA ARG A 11 1.61 -13.69 3.86
C ARG A 11 2.48 -14.21 2.72
N GLU A 12 1.89 -14.43 1.54
CA GLU A 12 2.64 -14.88 0.36
C GLU A 12 3.73 -13.88 -0.08
N PHE A 13 3.58 -12.60 0.30
CA PHE A 13 4.50 -11.52 -0.06
C PHE A 13 5.49 -11.15 1.05
N ASP A 14 5.55 -11.89 2.17
CA ASP A 14 6.45 -11.59 3.29
C ASP A 14 7.94 -11.58 2.87
N GLU A 15 8.32 -12.34 1.84
CA GLU A 15 9.69 -12.33 1.31
C GLU A 15 10.00 -11.02 0.56
N VAL A 16 9.05 -10.50 -0.22
CA VAL A 16 9.19 -9.21 -0.93
C VAL A 16 9.39 -8.08 0.08
N VAL A 17 8.60 -8.09 1.16
CA VAL A 17 8.70 -7.14 2.27
C VAL A 17 10.09 -7.20 2.92
N ARG A 18 10.56 -8.40 3.25
CA ARG A 18 11.88 -8.61 3.87
C ARG A 18 13.03 -8.16 2.96
N ARG A 19 12.99 -8.50 1.68
CA ARG A 19 13.98 -8.08 0.69
C ARG A 19 14.04 -6.55 0.52
N ALA A 20 12.90 -5.87 0.66
CA ALA A 20 12.84 -4.41 0.67
C ALA A 20 13.40 -3.77 1.97
N GLY A 21 13.83 -4.57 2.95
CA GLY A 21 14.39 -4.10 4.22
C GLY A 21 13.35 -3.83 5.32
N PHE A 22 12.10 -4.23 5.09
CA PHE A 22 11.04 -4.08 6.07
C PHE A 22 10.92 -5.33 6.95
N THR A 23 10.55 -5.11 8.20
CA THR A 23 10.14 -6.16 9.16
C THR A 23 8.63 -6.12 9.36
N GLY A 24 8.07 -7.13 10.02
CA GLY A 24 6.63 -7.25 10.27
C GLY A 24 5.95 -8.28 9.39
N ASN A 25 4.62 -8.33 9.41
CA ASN A 25 3.82 -9.30 8.66
C ASN A 25 2.38 -8.82 8.48
N ARG A 26 1.62 -9.52 7.61
CA ARG A 26 0.16 -9.35 7.44
C ARG A 26 -0.28 -7.90 7.24
N GLY A 27 0.44 -7.18 6.39
CA GLY A 27 0.12 -5.78 6.10
C GLY A 27 0.44 -4.80 7.21
N ASN A 28 1.29 -5.15 8.18
CA ASN A 28 1.86 -4.22 9.15
C ASN A 28 3.38 -4.36 9.14
N TYR A 29 4.04 -3.39 8.51
CA TYR A 29 5.45 -3.42 8.20
C TYR A 29 6.18 -2.23 8.78
N ARG A 30 7.48 -2.38 9.06
CA ARG A 30 8.30 -1.34 9.69
C ARG A 30 9.74 -1.33 9.17
N LEU A 31 10.25 -0.14 8.90
CA LEU A 31 11.69 0.14 8.76
C LEU A 31 12.33 0.42 10.12
N VAL A 32 13.63 0.13 10.24
CA VAL A 32 14.41 0.33 11.48
C VAL A 32 14.40 1.79 11.94
N ASN A 33 14.31 2.75 11.02
CA ASN A 33 14.27 4.19 11.32
C ASN A 33 12.92 4.68 11.91
N GLY A 34 11.93 3.82 12.10
CA GLY A 34 10.64 4.17 12.72
C GLY A 34 9.51 4.41 11.73
N VAL A 35 9.74 4.28 10.42
CA VAL A 35 8.67 4.33 9.41
C VAL A 35 7.84 3.06 9.45
N HIS A 36 6.53 3.21 9.60
CA HIS A 36 5.55 2.13 9.55
C HIS A 36 4.77 2.21 8.25
N VAL A 37 4.50 1.05 7.66
CA VAL A 37 3.63 0.89 6.49
C VAL A 37 2.53 -0.08 6.86
N LYS A 38 1.28 0.35 6.72
CA LYS A 38 0.11 -0.45 7.01
C LYS A 38 -0.75 -0.61 5.77
N VAL A 39 -1.07 -1.84 5.41
CA VAL A 39 -2.14 -2.15 4.45
C VAL A 39 -3.45 -1.83 5.15
N LEU A 40 -4.01 -0.66 4.84
CA LEU A 40 -5.36 -0.33 5.23
C LEU A 40 -6.30 -0.95 4.21
N LEU A 41 -7.28 -1.69 4.70
CA LEU A 41 -8.44 -2.07 3.91
C LEU A 41 -9.51 -1.01 4.12
N ASP A 42 -10.31 -0.77 3.10
CA ASP A 42 -11.45 0.14 3.21
C ASP A 42 -12.32 -0.23 4.42
N LYS A 43 -12.47 0.74 5.34
CA LYS A 43 -13.19 0.62 6.61
C LYS A 43 -14.69 0.42 6.38
N PHE A 44 -15.20 0.84 5.22
CA PHE A 44 -16.62 0.70 4.87
C PHE A 44 -16.97 -0.66 4.27
N GLY A 45 -15.99 -1.56 4.12
CA GLY A 45 -16.20 -3.00 4.03
C GLY A 45 -17.34 -3.45 3.12
N TRP A 46 -17.00 -3.84 1.90
CA TRP A 46 -17.89 -4.43 0.90
C TRP A 46 -18.93 -3.46 0.33
N ASP A 47 -18.58 -2.85 -0.81
CA ASP A 47 -19.61 -2.44 -1.76
C ASP A 47 -19.93 -3.67 -2.65
N PRO A 48 -21.21 -4.12 -2.73
CA PRO A 48 -21.64 -5.24 -3.56
C PRO A 48 -21.26 -5.13 -5.04
N GLN A 49 -21.05 -3.90 -5.53
CA GLN A 49 -20.66 -3.58 -6.90
C GLN A 49 -19.15 -3.37 -7.07
N LEU A 50 -18.40 -3.06 -6.00
CA LEU A 50 -16.98 -2.66 -6.09
C LEU A 50 -15.99 -3.64 -5.45
N GLY A 51 -16.45 -4.57 -4.60
CA GLY A 51 -15.56 -5.47 -3.88
C GLY A 51 -14.84 -4.80 -2.70
N TRP A 52 -13.56 -5.12 -2.54
CA TRP A 52 -12.65 -4.60 -1.51
C TRP A 52 -11.68 -3.57 -2.11
N GLY A 53 -11.05 -2.78 -1.26
CA GLY A 53 -9.97 -1.88 -1.65
C GLY A 53 -8.88 -1.85 -0.58
N PHE A 54 -7.63 -1.66 -1.00
CA PHE A 54 -6.54 -1.36 -0.09
C PHE A 54 -5.72 -0.13 -0.51
N LEU A 55 -5.08 0.49 0.47
CA LEU A 55 -3.99 1.45 0.27
C LEU A 55 -2.88 1.15 1.29
N LEU A 56 -1.69 1.70 1.07
CA LEU A 56 -0.64 1.66 2.08
C LEU A 56 -0.60 2.99 2.81
N ASP A 57 -0.92 2.95 4.09
CA ASP A 57 -0.81 4.09 5.00
C ASP A 57 0.57 4.07 5.64
N VAL A 58 1.28 5.18 5.54
CA VAL A 58 2.69 5.27 5.92
C VAL A 58 2.83 6.37 6.95
N THR A 59 3.52 6.08 8.04
CA THR A 59 3.74 7.04 9.13
C THR A 59 5.16 6.92 9.65
N ASP A 60 5.87 8.04 9.79
CA ASP A 60 7.13 8.08 10.52
C ASP A 60 6.86 8.28 12.02
N SER A 61 6.88 7.17 12.76
CA SER A 61 6.62 7.19 14.19
C SER A 61 7.77 7.78 15.02
N SER A 62 8.94 8.02 14.42
CA SER A 62 10.03 8.73 15.09
C SER A 62 9.73 10.23 15.28
N LYS A 63 8.73 10.75 14.56
CA LYS A 63 8.33 12.17 14.53
C LYS A 63 7.13 12.47 15.43
N LYS A 64 6.77 11.57 16.34
CA LYS A 64 5.65 11.80 17.26
C LYS A 64 5.91 13.04 18.11
N ASP A 65 4.89 13.89 18.23
CA ASP A 65 4.87 15.01 19.17
C ASP A 65 4.71 14.52 20.63
N ASP A 66 4.73 15.46 21.58
CA ASP A 66 4.57 15.18 23.01
C ASP A 66 3.21 14.56 23.37
N TRP A 67 2.23 14.62 22.47
CA TRP A 67 0.93 13.97 22.60
C TRP A 67 0.86 12.62 21.87
N GLY A 68 1.98 12.12 21.34
CA GLY A 68 2.09 10.85 20.66
C GLY A 68 1.53 10.85 19.23
N LYS A 69 1.23 12.01 18.65
CA LYS A 69 0.70 12.15 17.29
C LYS A 69 1.83 12.37 16.29
N VAL A 70 1.79 11.65 15.17
CA VAL A 70 2.69 11.89 14.03
C VAL A 70 2.17 13.11 13.26
N PRO A 71 2.97 14.14 12.95
CA PRO A 71 2.48 15.31 12.24
C PRO A 71 2.17 14.98 10.76
N PRO A 72 1.30 15.73 10.07
CA PRO A 72 0.81 15.37 8.72
C PRO A 72 1.90 15.18 7.66
N GLU A 73 2.97 15.98 7.70
CA GLU A 73 4.12 15.90 6.81
C GLU A 73 4.92 14.60 6.96
N SER A 74 4.83 13.98 8.13
CA SER A 74 5.44 12.68 8.44
C SER A 74 4.50 11.50 8.13
N ARG A 75 3.48 11.74 7.31
CA ARG A 75 2.51 10.75 6.86
C ARG A 75 2.39 10.80 5.35
N MET A 76 2.14 9.64 4.74
CA MET A 76 1.79 9.57 3.33
C MET A 76 0.88 8.37 3.04
N GLN A 77 0.21 8.41 1.90
CA GLN A 77 -0.55 7.27 1.39
C GLN A 77 0.01 6.84 0.05
N VAL A 78 0.26 5.54 -0.10
CA VAL A 78 0.58 4.95 -1.41
C VAL A 78 -0.71 4.41 -2.00
N ILE A 79 -1.13 5.08 -3.08
CA ILE A 79 -2.35 4.83 -3.83
C ILE A 79 -1.98 4.59 -5.31
N PRO A 80 -2.90 4.16 -6.19
CA PRO A 80 -2.58 3.96 -7.60
C PRO A 80 -1.90 5.17 -8.25
N TYR A 81 -2.36 6.38 -7.92
CA TYR A 81 -1.76 7.63 -8.41
C TYR A 81 -0.27 7.77 -8.05
N THR A 82 0.12 7.42 -6.81
CA THR A 82 1.52 7.47 -6.33
C THR A 82 2.44 6.64 -7.21
N LEU A 83 1.95 5.50 -7.72
CA LEU A 83 2.76 4.56 -8.51
C LEU A 83 2.62 4.74 -10.03
N GLN A 84 1.82 5.70 -10.51
CA GLN A 84 1.60 5.88 -11.95
C GLN A 84 2.90 6.14 -12.72
N LYS A 85 3.83 6.92 -12.15
CA LYS A 85 5.13 7.19 -12.78
C LYS A 85 6.03 5.95 -12.81
N ALA A 86 6.02 5.15 -11.75
CA ALA A 86 6.89 3.98 -11.62
C ALA A 86 6.39 2.78 -12.46
N LEU A 87 5.08 2.57 -12.53
CA LEU A 87 4.47 1.41 -13.17
C LEU A 87 3.92 1.71 -14.57
N GLY A 88 3.61 2.97 -14.87
CA GLY A 88 2.85 3.36 -16.04
C GLY A 88 1.34 3.16 -15.83
N ARG A 89 0.55 4.09 -16.35
CA ARG A 89 -0.93 4.06 -16.25
C ARG A 89 -1.55 2.82 -16.91
N ASN A 90 -0.95 2.32 -17.99
CA ASN A 90 -1.48 1.18 -18.75
C ASN A 90 -1.36 -0.12 -17.96
N LYS A 91 -0.20 -0.37 -17.33
CA LYS A 91 0.04 -1.57 -16.54
C LYS A 91 -0.95 -1.73 -15.39
N LEU A 92 -1.23 -0.65 -14.65
CA LEU A 92 -2.26 -0.67 -13.62
C LEU A 92 -3.66 -0.88 -14.20
N SER A 93 -3.95 -0.33 -15.39
CA SER A 93 -5.25 -0.50 -16.04
C SER A 93 -5.47 -1.91 -16.59
N GLU A 94 -4.41 -2.59 -17.02
CA GLU A 94 -4.44 -3.96 -17.56
C GLU A 94 -4.86 -4.99 -16.51
N LEU A 95 -4.54 -4.76 -15.23
CA LEU A 95 -5.01 -5.59 -14.09
C LEU A 95 -6.54 -5.60 -13.93
N TYR A 96 -7.25 -4.74 -14.66
CA TYR A 96 -8.71 -4.60 -14.63
C TYR A 96 -9.32 -4.66 -16.03
N ALA A 97 -8.60 -5.20 -17.02
CA ALA A 97 -9.10 -5.27 -18.39
C ALA A 97 -10.41 -6.07 -18.50
N ASP A 98 -10.58 -7.07 -17.62
CA ASP A 98 -11.73 -7.94 -17.49
C ASP A 98 -12.91 -7.31 -16.70
N ASN A 99 -12.68 -6.23 -15.95
CA ASN A 99 -13.68 -5.60 -15.10
C ASN A 99 -13.70 -4.06 -15.29
N PRO A 100 -14.49 -3.56 -16.26
CA PRO A 100 -14.59 -2.13 -16.56
C PRO A 100 -15.02 -1.25 -15.37
N VAL A 101 -15.86 -1.79 -14.47
CA VAL A 101 -16.31 -1.10 -13.26
C VAL A 101 -15.11 -0.82 -12.35
N LEU A 102 -14.32 -1.84 -12.03
CA LEU A 102 -13.10 -1.68 -11.23
C LEU A 102 -12.06 -0.81 -11.93
N ARG A 103 -11.89 -0.96 -13.24
CA ARG A 103 -10.97 -0.14 -14.03
C ARG A 103 -11.27 1.35 -13.91
N SER A 104 -12.54 1.74 -13.92
CA SER A 104 -12.97 3.13 -13.74
C SER A 104 -12.61 3.70 -12.37
N ARG A 105 -12.52 2.82 -11.36
CA ARG A 105 -12.26 3.14 -9.95
C ARG A 105 -10.79 3.20 -9.59
N LEU A 106 -9.86 2.95 -10.52
CA LEU A 106 -8.43 3.26 -10.32
C LEU A 106 -8.17 4.73 -9.93
N ARG A 107 -9.14 5.61 -10.19
CA ARG A 107 -9.11 7.02 -9.76
C ARG A 107 -9.54 7.25 -8.31
N SER A 108 -10.11 6.24 -7.64
CA SER A 108 -10.72 6.35 -6.31
C SER A 108 -9.72 6.40 -5.14
N GLY A 109 -8.42 6.39 -5.42
CA GLY A 109 -7.38 6.40 -4.39
C GLY A 109 -7.11 5.04 -3.75
N TRP A 110 -7.81 3.98 -4.14
CA TRP A 110 -7.61 2.62 -3.61
C TRP A 110 -7.18 1.65 -4.73
N PHE A 111 -6.39 0.64 -4.38
CA PHE A 111 -6.20 -0.55 -5.18
C PHE A 111 -7.40 -1.47 -4.95
N ALA A 112 -8.34 -1.47 -5.89
CA ALA A 112 -9.58 -2.21 -5.78
C ALA A 112 -9.38 -3.69 -6.14
N PHE A 113 -10.10 -4.60 -5.49
CA PHE A 113 -10.04 -6.03 -5.77
C PHE A 113 -11.31 -6.75 -5.33
N ASP A 114 -11.75 -7.73 -6.09
CA ASP A 114 -13.01 -8.47 -5.91
C ASP A 114 -12.78 -9.92 -5.42
N HIS A 115 -11.63 -10.52 -5.74
CA HIS A 115 -11.21 -11.86 -5.32
C HIS A 115 -9.71 -11.95 -4.99
N ALA A 116 -9.30 -13.07 -4.38
CA ALA A 116 -7.94 -13.29 -3.89
C ALA A 116 -6.88 -13.24 -5.01
N ASP A 117 -7.17 -13.80 -6.19
CA ASP A 117 -6.21 -13.76 -7.30
C ASP A 117 -5.95 -12.34 -7.82
N ARG A 118 -6.97 -11.47 -7.85
CA ARG A 118 -6.75 -10.06 -8.21
C ARG A 118 -5.94 -9.33 -7.16
N LEU A 119 -6.20 -9.59 -5.87
CA LEU A 119 -5.36 -9.08 -4.79
C LEU A 119 -3.89 -9.52 -4.94
N ARG A 120 -3.66 -10.80 -5.23
CA ARG A 120 -2.33 -11.36 -5.47
C ARG A 120 -1.65 -10.69 -6.67
N ALA A 121 -2.34 -10.56 -7.79
CA ALA A 121 -1.83 -9.88 -8.99
C ALA A 121 -1.50 -8.40 -8.73
N LEU A 122 -2.34 -7.71 -7.96
CA LEU A 122 -2.09 -6.34 -7.53
C LEU A 122 -0.84 -6.26 -6.66
N LEU A 123 -0.76 -7.04 -5.58
CA LEU A 123 0.40 -7.03 -4.67
C LEU A 123 1.70 -7.39 -5.41
N ALA A 124 1.68 -8.41 -6.28
CA ALA A 124 2.81 -8.76 -7.13
C ALA A 124 3.26 -7.62 -8.05
N THR A 125 2.33 -6.76 -8.46
CA THR A 125 2.64 -5.62 -9.32
C THR A 125 3.08 -4.39 -8.54
N VAL A 126 2.46 -4.11 -7.38
CA VAL A 126 2.55 -2.80 -6.73
C VAL A 126 3.40 -2.78 -5.46
N LEU A 127 3.57 -3.91 -4.78
CA LEU A 127 4.15 -3.92 -3.43
C LEU A 127 5.61 -3.47 -3.43
N GLU A 128 6.47 -4.07 -4.25
CA GLU A 128 7.89 -3.72 -4.31
C GLU A 128 8.13 -2.26 -4.76
N PRO A 129 7.49 -1.76 -5.85
CA PRO A 129 7.54 -0.33 -6.19
C PRO A 129 7.07 0.58 -5.07
N ALA A 130 6.02 0.20 -4.35
CA ALA A 130 5.51 0.98 -3.24
C ALA A 130 6.50 1.04 -2.07
N LEU A 131 7.07 -0.10 -1.66
CA LEU A 131 8.07 -0.14 -0.60
C LEU A 131 9.34 0.63 -0.97
N THR A 132 9.75 0.57 -2.23
CA THR A 132 10.86 1.36 -2.78
C THR A 132 10.57 2.86 -2.67
N HIS A 133 9.36 3.27 -3.06
CA HIS A 133 8.93 4.67 -2.97
C HIS A 133 8.89 5.16 -1.52
N VAL A 134 8.34 4.36 -0.59
CA VAL A 134 8.32 4.68 0.85
C VAL A 134 9.72 4.85 1.41
N ARG A 135 10.65 3.97 1.01
CA ARG A 135 12.03 4.05 1.46
C ARG A 135 12.70 5.32 0.96
N ALA A 136 12.57 5.65 -0.32
CA ALA A 136 13.10 6.89 -0.89
C ALA A 136 12.51 8.14 -0.22
N TRP A 137 11.20 8.14 0.07
CA TRP A 137 10.55 9.18 0.86
C TRP A 137 11.20 9.31 2.25
N SER A 138 11.38 8.20 2.96
CA SER A 138 11.99 8.20 4.30
C SER A 138 13.45 8.69 4.30
N GLU A 139 14.21 8.39 3.25
CA GLU A 139 15.61 8.83 3.12
C GLU A 139 15.68 10.33 2.80
N THR A 140 14.75 10.86 1.99
CA THR A 140 14.67 12.29 1.68
C THR A 140 14.38 13.12 2.95
N GLU A 141 13.44 12.67 3.77
CA GLU A 141 13.12 13.26 5.09
C GLU A 141 14.30 13.20 6.08
N LEU A 142 15.21 12.23 5.92
CA LEU A 142 16.44 12.16 6.70
C LEU A 142 17.53 13.10 6.18
N THR A 143 17.62 13.32 4.86
CA THR A 143 18.63 14.17 4.23
C THR A 143 18.33 15.66 4.24
N GLY A 144 17.06 16.07 4.43
CA GLY A 144 16.69 17.47 4.71
C GLY A 144 17.16 17.99 6.08
N ARG A 145 18.10 17.30 6.73
CA ARG A 145 18.71 17.63 8.03
C ARG A 145 20.06 18.36 7.90
N VAL A 146 20.33 19.03 6.77
CA VAL A 146 21.50 19.90 6.58
C VAL A 146 21.05 21.34 6.42
#